data_AF-A0A9R1D9Q4-F1
#
_entry.id   AF-A0A9R1D9Q4-F1
#
_cell.length_a   1.000
_cell.length_b   1.000
_cell.length_c   1.000
_cell.angle_alpha   90.00
_cell.angle_beta   90.00
_cell.angle_gamma   90.00
#
_symmetry.space_group_name_H-M   'P 1'
#
loop_
_entity.id
_entity.type
_entity.pdbx_description
1 polymer ?
#
loop_
_entity_poly.entity_id
_entity_poly.type
_entity_poly.pdbx_seq_one_letter_code
_entity_poly.pdbx_strand_id
1 'polypeptide(L)'
;MARGDHQSDDDDFMDPPQRNQATGRRKEGDEKKKRIRNRASQERLTVLIDKFTDDQKGAATEMGMQVLMDVRCTNLVNPVCDWLGEIYDPASGEFVIPGRGRLPLNEESVFCTLGVPRGHIKVPYEINNEIEEELFARLFPGLEAMPNTSVLADSLQDMTTHGEVFKMKLLMYLISAVFAPTTSLRPSNKCFPILANLKNVKSMNWCKFIADFLHDAFKNKMYQKGCRLHLMLMYVDSLDLSIVDFTGIGGPPPTHKFVVSAWTISAVKAVLAADRATDGTYGKLQVSFCLCLFHTACLQI
;
A
#
# COMPACT_ATOMS: atom_id res chain seq x y z
N MET A 1 39.06 -27.97 10.12
CA MET A 1 38.27 -27.53 11.29
C MET A 1 38.35 -26.01 11.38
N ALA A 2 37.18 -25.37 11.49
CA ALA A 2 36.84 -23.97 11.81
C ALA A 2 37.80 -22.84 11.36
N ARG A 3 37.46 -21.99 10.38
CA ARG A 3 36.46 -20.88 10.37
C ARG A 3 36.64 -19.85 11.48
N GLY A 4 36.97 -18.64 11.06
CA GLY A 4 36.96 -17.41 11.86
C GLY A 4 37.10 -16.18 10.95
N ASP A 5 36.24 -16.07 9.94
CA ASP A 5 36.11 -14.84 9.14
C ASP A 5 34.93 -14.02 9.69
N HIS A 6 35.26 -12.92 10.36
CA HIS A 6 34.37 -11.77 10.48
C HIS A 6 34.93 -10.69 9.56
N GLN A 7 34.42 -10.65 8.33
CA GLN A 7 34.46 -9.47 7.48
C GLN A 7 33.12 -8.75 7.63
N SER A 8 33.22 -7.56 8.22
CA SER A 8 32.39 -6.41 7.90
C SER A 8 32.35 -6.18 6.40
N ASP A 9 31.24 -5.67 5.87
CA ASP A 9 31.25 -4.58 4.89
C ASP A 9 29.82 -4.00 4.81
N ASP A 10 29.67 -2.85 5.48
CA ASP A 10 28.62 -1.86 5.24
C ASP A 10 29.07 -1.00 4.05
N ASP A 11 28.46 -1.17 2.89
CA ASP A 11 28.65 -0.30 1.73
C ASP A 11 27.38 0.51 1.46
N ASP A 12 27.23 1.61 2.19
CA ASP A 12 26.35 2.73 1.84
C ASP A 12 27.00 3.56 0.72
N PHE A 13 26.47 3.42 -0.49
CA PHE A 13 26.86 4.20 -1.66
C PHE A 13 26.56 5.70 -1.47
N MET A 14 27.62 6.53 -1.41
CA MET A 14 27.57 8.00 -1.36
C MET A 14 28.00 8.59 -2.72
N ASP A 15 27.14 9.39 -3.36
CA ASP A 15 27.48 10.14 -4.58
C ASP A 15 28.48 11.29 -4.26
N PRO A 16 29.44 11.59 -5.16
CA PRO A 16 30.48 12.60 -4.92
C PRO A 16 29.97 14.05 -5.07
N PRO A 17 30.49 15.02 -4.28
CA PRO A 17 29.99 16.39 -4.28
C PRO A 17 30.58 17.23 -5.42
N GLN A 18 29.71 17.90 -6.18
CA GLN A 18 30.09 18.94 -7.14
C GLN A 18 30.54 20.22 -6.40
N ARG A 19 31.76 20.66 -6.72
CA ARG A 19 32.43 21.84 -6.20
C ARG A 19 31.94 23.09 -6.93
N ASN A 20 31.32 24.04 -6.23
CA ASN A 20 31.27 25.45 -6.65
C ASN A 20 31.26 26.38 -5.43
N GLN A 21 31.99 27.49 -5.59
CA GLN A 21 32.57 28.34 -4.56
C GLN A 21 31.57 29.19 -3.77
N ALA A 22 32.01 29.54 -2.56
CA ALA A 22 31.27 30.22 -1.50
C ALA A 22 31.00 31.71 -1.76
N THR A 23 29.90 32.22 -1.21
CA THR A 23 29.85 33.46 -0.43
C THR A 23 28.58 33.51 0.44
N GLY A 24 28.74 33.84 1.73
CA GLY A 24 27.78 34.67 2.45
C GLY A 24 26.79 34.06 3.44
N ARG A 25 27.12 34.22 4.74
CA ARG A 25 26.25 34.50 5.91
C ARG A 25 25.32 33.40 6.46
N ARG A 26 25.65 32.99 7.70
CA ARG A 26 24.82 32.22 8.64
C ARG A 26 23.49 32.95 8.94
N LYS A 27 22.38 32.20 8.85
CA LYS A 27 21.17 32.42 9.65
C LYS A 27 20.73 31.09 10.25
N GLU A 28 20.66 31.11 11.57
CA GLU A 28 20.16 30.08 12.47
C GLU A 28 18.62 30.01 12.40
N GLY A 29 18.07 28.82 12.59
CA GLY A 29 16.69 28.64 13.09
C GLY A 29 15.58 28.69 12.05
N ASP A 30 15.47 27.64 11.25
CA ASP A 30 14.15 27.10 10.88
C ASP A 30 14.38 25.66 10.38
N GLU A 31 14.31 24.69 11.29
CA GLU A 31 14.16 23.28 10.92
C GLU A 31 12.77 23.12 10.27
N LYS A 32 12.68 23.48 8.99
CA LYS A 32 11.61 22.98 8.13
C LYS A 32 11.72 21.47 8.14
N LYS A 33 10.94 20.80 9.01
CA LYS A 33 10.59 19.39 8.87
C LYS A 33 10.25 19.18 7.41
N LYS A 34 11.16 18.56 6.67
CA LYS A 34 11.00 18.24 5.25
C LYS A 34 9.72 17.43 5.18
N ARG A 35 8.64 18.01 4.63
CA ARG A 35 7.37 17.30 4.46
C ARG A 35 7.70 16.04 3.67
N ILE A 36 7.73 14.89 4.35
CA ILE A 36 7.92 13.60 3.72
C ILE A 36 6.66 13.38 2.90
N ARG A 37 6.74 13.71 1.60
CA ARG A 37 5.66 13.42 0.65
C ARG A 37 5.53 11.91 0.58
N ASN A 38 4.42 11.39 1.10
CA ASN A 38 4.06 10.00 0.86
C ASN A 38 3.88 9.78 -0.65
N ARG A 39 4.50 8.71 -1.16
CA ARG A 39 4.67 8.41 -2.59
C ARG A 39 3.67 7.36 -3.10
N ALA A 40 2.89 6.75 -2.21
CA ALA A 40 1.68 6.05 -2.64
C ALA A 40 0.72 7.11 -3.20
N SER A 41 0.52 7.12 -4.51
CA SER A 41 -0.40 8.05 -5.16
C SER A 41 -1.69 7.30 -5.46
N GLN A 42 -2.51 7.15 -4.41
CA GLN A 42 -3.89 6.64 -4.54
C GLN A 42 -4.64 7.42 -5.62
N GLU A 43 -4.37 8.71 -5.71
CA GLU A 43 -4.91 9.59 -6.75
C GLU A 43 -4.54 9.10 -8.15
N ARG A 44 -3.27 8.76 -8.36
CA ARG A 44 -2.80 8.23 -9.64
C ARG A 44 -3.35 6.83 -9.93
N LEU A 45 -3.52 5.99 -8.91
CA LEU A 45 -4.17 4.70 -9.08
C LEU A 45 -5.62 4.90 -9.57
N THR A 46 -6.40 5.78 -8.93
CA THR A 46 -7.78 6.05 -9.35
C THR A 46 -7.85 6.65 -10.76
N VAL A 47 -6.95 7.59 -11.08
CA VAL A 47 -6.87 8.18 -12.44
C VAL A 47 -6.49 7.15 -13.51
N LEU A 48 -5.62 6.18 -13.18
CA LEU A 48 -5.28 5.09 -14.09
C LEU A 48 -6.49 4.17 -14.34
N ILE A 49 -7.15 3.75 -13.27
CA ILE A 49 -8.31 2.85 -13.32
C ILE A 49 -9.46 3.46 -14.13
N ASP A 50 -9.72 4.76 -13.98
CA ASP A 50 -10.76 5.47 -14.73
C ASP A 50 -10.51 5.48 -16.24
N LYS A 51 -9.26 5.32 -16.66
CA LYS A 51 -8.86 5.27 -18.07
C LYS A 51 -8.79 3.85 -18.64
N PHE A 52 -8.85 2.82 -17.79
CA PHE A 52 -8.80 1.44 -18.26
C PHE A 52 -10.07 1.05 -19.00
N THR A 53 -9.89 0.37 -20.13
CA THR A 53 -10.99 -0.27 -20.86
C THR A 53 -11.55 -1.46 -20.08
N ASP A 54 -12.73 -1.93 -20.47
CA ASP A 54 -13.34 -3.13 -19.87
C ASP A 54 -12.44 -4.36 -20.02
N ASP A 55 -11.74 -4.51 -21.16
CA ASP A 55 -10.78 -5.60 -21.37
C ASP A 55 -9.58 -5.51 -20.41
N GLN A 56 -9.08 -4.29 -20.15
CA GLN A 56 -7.99 -4.07 -19.19
C GLN A 56 -8.43 -4.36 -17.76
N LYS A 57 -9.66 -4.00 -17.38
CA LYS A 57 -10.27 -4.40 -16.10
C LYS A 57 -10.53 -5.91 -16.03
N GLY A 58 -10.87 -6.54 -17.16
CA GLY A 58 -10.95 -7.99 -17.31
C GLY A 58 -9.60 -8.66 -17.03
N ALA A 59 -8.50 -8.14 -17.59
CA ALA A 59 -7.16 -8.63 -17.32
C ALA A 59 -6.75 -8.51 -15.84
N ALA A 60 -7.18 -7.45 -15.14
CA ALA A 60 -7.02 -7.34 -13.69
C ALA A 60 -7.83 -8.40 -12.93
N THR A 61 -9.04 -8.71 -13.39
CA THR A 61 -9.92 -9.75 -12.83
C THR A 61 -9.31 -11.14 -12.96
N GLU A 62 -8.65 -11.44 -14.07
CA GLU A 62 -7.92 -12.70 -14.26
C GLU A 62 -6.79 -12.88 -13.24
N MET A 63 -6.17 -11.79 -12.79
CA MET A 63 -5.16 -11.78 -11.72
C MET A 63 -5.76 -11.76 -10.31
N GLY A 64 -7.09 -11.71 -10.17
CA GLY A 64 -7.75 -11.57 -8.87
C GLY A 64 -7.68 -10.17 -8.27
N MET A 65 -7.42 -9.14 -9.09
CA MET A 65 -7.29 -7.73 -8.69
C MET A 65 -8.54 -6.89 -9.00
N GLN A 66 -9.70 -7.54 -9.24
CA GLN A 66 -10.93 -6.87 -9.67
C GLN A 66 -11.40 -5.80 -8.67
N VAL A 67 -11.32 -6.06 -7.37
CA VAL A 67 -11.78 -5.13 -6.33
C VAL A 67 -10.93 -3.85 -6.32
N LEU A 68 -9.65 -3.96 -6.68
CA LEU A 68 -8.77 -2.80 -6.82
C LEU A 68 -9.06 -1.99 -8.08
N MET A 69 -9.89 -2.47 -9.00
CA MET A 69 -10.39 -1.65 -10.12
C MET A 69 -11.61 -0.81 -9.72
N ASP A 70 -12.10 -0.96 -8.48
CA ASP A 70 -13.24 -0.21 -7.94
C ASP A 70 -12.84 0.70 -6.78
N VAL A 71 -11.53 0.99 -6.59
CA VAL A 71 -11.05 1.86 -5.51
C VAL A 71 -11.69 3.25 -5.61
N ARG A 72 -12.33 3.69 -4.52
CA ARG A 72 -12.96 5.02 -4.45
C ARG A 72 -12.17 6.04 -3.64
N CYS A 73 -11.22 5.58 -2.83
CA CYS A 73 -10.42 6.47 -1.99
C CYS A 73 -9.25 7.03 -2.79
N THR A 74 -9.36 8.30 -3.19
CA THR A 74 -8.39 8.97 -4.07
C THR A 74 -7.15 9.49 -3.34
N ASN A 75 -7.09 9.47 -2.01
CA ASN A 75 -5.94 10.02 -1.28
C ASN A 75 -5.74 9.36 0.09
N LEU A 76 -4.56 9.52 0.67
CA LEU A 76 -4.25 9.09 2.03
C LEU A 76 -4.27 10.27 3.00
N VAL A 77 -4.75 10.00 4.21
CA VAL A 77 -4.54 10.87 5.37
C VAL A 77 -3.32 10.37 6.13
N ASN A 78 -2.12 10.75 5.68
CA ASN A 78 -0.85 10.24 6.23
C ASN A 78 -0.73 10.29 7.75
N PRO A 79 -1.18 11.36 8.44
CA PRO A 79 -1.04 11.41 9.89
C PRO A 79 -1.74 10.27 10.62
N VAL A 80 -2.85 9.72 10.12
CA VAL A 80 -3.47 8.54 10.76
C VAL A 80 -2.66 7.27 10.50
N CYS A 81 -2.05 7.15 9.32
CA CYS A 81 -1.15 6.02 9.02
C CYS A 81 0.11 6.06 9.89
N ASP A 82 0.66 7.25 10.12
CA ASP A 82 1.81 7.46 11.02
C ASP A 82 1.44 7.09 12.45
N TRP A 83 0.30 7.57 12.96
CA TRP A 83 -0.21 7.25 14.30
C TRP A 83 -0.51 5.76 14.47
N LEU A 84 -1.09 5.09 13.47
CA LEU A 84 -1.30 3.64 13.50
C LEU A 84 0.02 2.89 13.65
N GLY A 85 1.09 3.34 12.99
CA GLY A 85 2.44 2.79 13.17
C GLY A 85 2.97 2.95 14.60
N GLU A 86 2.64 4.06 15.28
CA GLU A 86 3.07 4.34 16.65
C GLU A 86 2.36 3.48 17.70
N ILE A 87 1.09 3.10 17.45
CA ILE A 87 0.29 2.28 18.37
C ILE A 87 0.31 0.77 18.04
N TYR A 88 1.10 0.38 17.03
CA TYR A 88 1.23 -1.02 16.65
C TYR A 88 2.07 -1.77 17.68
N ASP A 89 1.56 -2.91 18.14
CA ASP A 89 2.28 -3.84 19.00
C ASP A 89 2.75 -5.06 18.19
N PRO A 90 4.06 -5.18 17.88
CA PRO A 90 4.59 -6.31 17.11
C PRO A 90 4.43 -7.65 17.81
N ALA A 91 4.31 -7.69 19.15
CA ALA A 91 4.20 -8.96 19.87
C ALA A 91 2.83 -9.62 19.64
N SER A 92 1.77 -8.83 19.65
CA SER A 92 0.41 -9.30 19.36
C SER A 92 0.05 -9.26 17.87
N GLY A 93 0.72 -8.44 17.08
CA GLY A 93 0.34 -8.19 15.70
C GLY A 93 -0.91 -7.30 15.57
N GLU A 94 -1.17 -6.46 16.56
CA GLU A 94 -2.40 -5.65 16.66
C GLU A 94 -2.08 -4.16 16.85
N PHE A 95 -2.99 -3.31 16.39
CA PHE A 95 -3.03 -1.89 16.71
C PHE A 95 -3.76 -1.70 18.03
N VAL A 96 -3.07 -1.25 19.08
CA VAL A 96 -3.64 -1.10 20.43
C VAL A 96 -4.14 0.32 20.61
N ILE A 97 -5.44 0.55 20.44
CA ILE A 97 -6.03 1.89 20.57
C ILE A 97 -6.37 2.13 22.05
N PRO A 98 -5.71 3.07 22.74
CA PRO A 98 -5.82 3.21 24.19
C PRO A 98 -7.26 3.38 24.67
N GLY A 99 -7.76 2.41 25.44
CA GLY A 99 -9.11 2.42 26.00
C GLY A 99 -10.25 2.40 24.97
N ARG A 100 -9.98 1.99 23.72
CA ARG A 100 -10.96 1.94 22.62
C ARG A 100 -11.01 0.62 21.86
N GLY A 101 -10.08 -0.29 22.09
CA GLY A 101 -10.07 -1.62 21.48
C GLY A 101 -8.77 -1.93 20.75
N ARG A 102 -8.79 -2.98 19.94
CA ARG A 102 -7.63 -3.47 19.21
C ARG A 102 -8.05 -3.86 17.79
N LEU A 103 -7.16 -3.66 16.83
CA LEU A 103 -7.37 -4.08 15.43
C LEU A 103 -6.27 -5.03 15.00
N PRO A 104 -6.59 -6.21 14.45
CA PRO A 104 -5.57 -7.15 14.02
C PRO A 104 -4.99 -6.80 12.65
N LEU A 105 -3.67 -6.91 12.51
CA LEU A 105 -2.99 -6.95 11.21
C LEU A 105 -2.80 -8.41 10.80
N ASN A 106 -3.73 -8.95 10.01
CA ASN A 106 -3.70 -10.34 9.58
C ASN A 106 -4.31 -10.50 8.18
N GLU A 107 -4.36 -11.74 7.69
CA GLU A 107 -4.90 -12.04 6.36
C GLU A 107 -6.37 -11.64 6.20
N GLU A 108 -7.18 -11.82 7.25
CA GLU A 108 -8.62 -11.48 7.22
C GLU A 108 -8.81 -9.97 7.11
N SER A 109 -8.11 -9.16 7.91
CA SER A 109 -8.25 -7.71 7.83
C SER A 109 -7.80 -7.16 6.48
N VAL A 110 -6.75 -7.73 5.86
CA VAL A 110 -6.35 -7.37 4.49
C VAL A 110 -7.42 -7.80 3.48
N PHE A 111 -7.97 -9.00 3.60
CA PHE A 111 -8.99 -9.53 2.70
C PHE A 111 -10.26 -8.66 2.73
N CYS A 112 -10.81 -8.39 3.93
CA CYS A 112 -11.97 -7.52 4.10
C CYS A 112 -11.71 -6.11 3.57
N THR A 113 -10.48 -5.60 3.69
CA THR A 113 -10.17 -4.24 3.24
C THR A 113 -10.01 -4.14 1.72
N LEU A 114 -9.16 -4.98 1.14
CA LEU A 114 -8.69 -4.83 -0.24
C LEU A 114 -9.30 -5.82 -1.24
N GLY A 115 -9.88 -6.92 -0.76
CA GLY A 115 -10.43 -7.98 -1.61
C GLY A 115 -9.42 -8.68 -2.52
N VAL A 116 -8.13 -8.64 -2.17
CA VAL A 116 -7.06 -9.33 -2.88
C VAL A 116 -7.04 -10.84 -2.56
N PRO A 117 -6.45 -11.70 -3.40
CA PRO A 117 -6.54 -13.14 -3.19
C PRO A 117 -5.87 -13.62 -1.89
N ARG A 118 -6.56 -14.52 -1.19
CA ARG A 118 -6.04 -15.27 -0.04
C ARG A 118 -5.75 -16.71 -0.48
N GLY A 119 -4.84 -16.85 -1.43
CA GLY A 119 -4.48 -18.12 -2.02
C GLY A 119 -3.58 -18.99 -1.12
N HIS A 120 -3.16 -20.14 -1.64
CA HIS A 120 -2.29 -21.09 -0.93
C HIS A 120 -0.81 -21.00 -1.37
N ILE A 121 -0.53 -20.31 -2.48
CA ILE A 121 0.84 -20.14 -2.99
C ILE A 121 1.48 -18.93 -2.31
N LYS A 122 2.72 -19.06 -1.81
CA LYS A 122 3.47 -17.92 -1.28
C LYS A 122 3.81 -16.94 -2.41
N VAL A 123 3.67 -15.64 -2.18
CA VAL A 123 4.14 -14.59 -3.12
C VAL A 123 5.68 -14.62 -3.17
N PRO A 124 6.32 -14.88 -4.32
CA PRO A 124 7.78 -14.94 -4.44
C PRO A 124 8.40 -13.54 -4.55
N TYR A 125 8.37 -12.76 -3.46
CA TYR A 125 8.93 -11.41 -3.42
C TYR A 125 10.39 -11.41 -2.97
N GLU A 126 11.30 -11.75 -3.89
CA GLU A 126 12.73 -11.94 -3.63
C GLU A 126 13.58 -11.57 -4.85
N ILE A 127 14.87 -11.32 -4.64
CA ILE A 127 15.79 -10.94 -5.71
C ILE A 127 16.07 -12.18 -6.57
N ASN A 128 15.89 -12.03 -7.88
CA ASN A 128 16.33 -13.02 -8.86
C ASN A 128 16.81 -12.27 -10.10
N ASN A 129 18.14 -12.18 -10.26
CA ASN A 129 18.77 -11.39 -11.31
C ASN A 129 18.53 -11.98 -12.71
N GLU A 130 18.40 -13.29 -12.83
CA GLU A 130 18.15 -13.97 -14.12
C GLU A 130 16.75 -13.62 -14.65
N ILE A 131 15.74 -13.72 -13.78
CA ILE A 131 14.36 -13.34 -14.14
C ILE A 131 14.25 -11.82 -14.39
N GLU A 132 14.96 -11.02 -13.59
CA GLU A 132 15.02 -9.57 -13.79
C GLU A 132 15.58 -9.23 -15.17
N GLU A 133 16.73 -9.80 -15.55
CA GLU A 133 17.36 -9.55 -16.86
C GLU A 133 16.44 -9.94 -18.02
N GLU A 134 15.80 -11.11 -17.94
CA GLU A 134 14.86 -11.59 -18.97
C GLU A 134 13.64 -10.66 -19.13
N LEU A 135 12.99 -10.30 -18.01
CA LEU A 135 11.74 -9.56 -18.04
C LEU A 135 11.94 -8.05 -18.18
N PHE A 136 13.06 -7.49 -17.71
CA PHE A 136 13.32 -6.06 -17.77
C PHE A 136 13.32 -5.56 -19.21
N ALA A 137 14.07 -6.22 -20.10
CA ALA A 137 14.14 -5.84 -21.52
C ALA A 137 12.77 -5.93 -22.22
N ARG A 138 11.94 -6.91 -21.83
CA ARG A 138 10.58 -7.10 -22.35
C ARG A 138 9.62 -6.02 -21.85
N LEU A 139 9.71 -5.62 -20.59
CA LEU A 139 8.80 -4.63 -19.99
C LEU A 139 9.19 -3.18 -20.32
N PHE A 140 10.47 -2.92 -20.51
CA PHE A 140 11.02 -1.58 -20.69
C PHE A 140 12.06 -1.53 -21.81
N PRO A 141 11.64 -1.83 -23.06
CA PRO A 141 12.56 -1.85 -24.19
C PRO A 141 13.23 -0.48 -24.37
N GLY A 142 14.57 -0.49 -24.45
CA GLY A 142 15.38 0.71 -24.64
C GLY A 142 15.71 1.50 -23.36
N LEU A 143 15.29 1.04 -22.18
CA LEU A 143 15.77 1.60 -20.90
C LEU A 143 17.00 0.85 -20.40
N GLU A 144 17.93 1.57 -19.79
CA GLU A 144 19.15 1.00 -19.17
C GLU A 144 18.97 0.66 -17.68
N ALA A 145 17.91 1.19 -17.06
CA ALA A 145 17.64 1.00 -15.64
C ALA A 145 16.14 1.05 -15.34
N MET A 146 15.75 0.52 -14.17
CA MET A 146 14.37 0.55 -13.68
C MET A 146 13.79 1.97 -13.67
N PRO A 147 12.66 2.21 -14.37
CA PRO A 147 12.03 3.51 -14.37
C PRO A 147 11.40 3.80 -13.01
N ASN A 148 11.15 5.08 -12.74
CA ASN A 148 10.35 5.48 -11.59
C ASN A 148 8.92 4.92 -11.71
N THR A 149 8.28 4.65 -10.57
CA THR A 149 6.88 4.20 -10.50
C THR A 149 5.93 5.17 -11.22
N SER A 150 6.30 6.46 -11.32
CA SER A 150 5.58 7.44 -12.14
C SER A 150 5.64 7.10 -13.62
N VAL A 151 6.84 6.82 -14.16
CA VAL A 151 7.01 6.49 -15.58
C VAL A 151 6.35 5.15 -15.91
N LEU A 152 6.37 4.19 -14.96
CA LEU A 152 5.59 2.95 -15.09
C LEU A 152 4.09 3.22 -15.21
N ALA A 153 3.56 4.13 -14.40
CA ALA A 153 2.15 4.53 -14.48
C ALA A 153 1.81 5.25 -15.79
N ASP A 154 2.65 6.17 -16.26
CA ASP A 154 2.45 6.81 -17.57
C ASP A 154 2.45 5.76 -18.69
N SER A 155 3.42 4.84 -18.65
CA SER A 155 3.47 3.71 -19.58
C SER A 155 2.22 2.86 -19.53
N LEU A 156 1.63 2.59 -18.35
CA LEU A 156 0.38 1.85 -18.22
C LEU A 156 -0.81 2.61 -18.82
N GLN A 157 -0.85 3.92 -18.61
CA GLN A 157 -1.92 4.78 -19.10
C GLN A 157 -1.97 4.81 -20.64
N ASP A 158 -0.80 4.76 -21.28
CA ASP A 158 -0.68 4.83 -22.74
C ASP A 158 -0.90 3.46 -23.43
N MET A 159 -1.04 2.37 -22.66
CA MET A 159 -1.30 1.04 -23.23
C MET A 159 -2.74 0.92 -23.70
N THR A 160 -2.91 0.44 -24.93
CA THR A 160 -4.20 -0.01 -25.48
C THR A 160 -4.39 -1.52 -25.38
N THR A 161 -3.34 -2.26 -25.01
CA THR A 161 -3.36 -3.73 -24.88
C THR A 161 -3.67 -4.17 -23.45
N HIS A 162 -4.17 -5.41 -23.32
CA HIS A 162 -4.54 -6.04 -22.05
C HIS A 162 -3.85 -7.41 -21.84
N GLY A 163 -2.82 -7.72 -22.65
CA GLY A 163 -2.08 -8.98 -22.61
C GLY A 163 -1.09 -9.10 -21.45
N GLU A 164 -0.16 -10.04 -21.53
CA GLU A 164 0.79 -10.33 -20.43
C GLU A 164 1.62 -9.12 -20.01
N VAL A 165 2.11 -8.30 -20.94
CA VAL A 165 2.90 -7.10 -20.62
C VAL A 165 2.08 -6.09 -19.82
N PHE A 166 0.80 -5.92 -20.15
CA PHE A 166 -0.12 -5.07 -19.38
C PHE A 166 -0.29 -5.61 -17.97
N LYS A 167 -0.58 -6.91 -17.84
CA LYS A 167 -0.73 -7.60 -16.55
C LYS A 167 0.51 -7.47 -15.68
N MET A 168 1.69 -7.70 -16.24
CA MET A 168 2.97 -7.56 -15.53
C MET A 168 3.20 -6.11 -15.06
N LYS A 169 3.00 -5.12 -15.94
CA LYS A 169 3.15 -3.71 -15.57
C LYS A 169 2.15 -3.28 -14.50
N LEU A 170 0.89 -3.69 -14.62
CA LEU A 170 -0.16 -3.40 -13.66
C LEU A 170 0.18 -4.01 -12.30
N LEU A 171 0.61 -5.28 -12.28
CA LEU A 171 1.00 -5.95 -11.05
C LEU A 171 2.23 -5.30 -10.40
N MET A 172 3.25 -4.97 -11.20
CA MET A 172 4.43 -4.22 -10.75
C MET A 172 4.02 -2.87 -10.13
N TYR A 173 3.08 -2.15 -10.74
CA TYR A 173 2.57 -0.89 -10.24
C TYR A 173 1.82 -1.06 -8.92
N LEU A 174 0.88 -2.01 -8.83
CA LEU A 174 0.12 -2.29 -7.61
C LEU A 174 1.05 -2.68 -6.45
N ILE A 175 2.04 -3.53 -6.70
CA ILE A 175 3.05 -3.88 -5.70
C ILE A 175 3.79 -2.64 -5.20
N SER A 176 4.24 -1.79 -6.13
CA SER A 176 5.13 -0.66 -5.82
C SER A 176 4.40 0.55 -5.23
N ALA A 177 3.14 0.76 -5.58
CA ALA A 177 2.35 1.92 -5.18
C ALA A 177 1.35 1.62 -4.06
N VAL A 178 0.92 0.36 -3.92
CA VAL A 178 -0.18 -0.02 -3.02
C VAL A 178 0.25 -1.06 -1.99
N PHE A 179 0.73 -2.23 -2.41
CA PHE A 179 0.91 -3.39 -1.50
C PHE A 179 2.16 -3.29 -0.63
N ALA A 180 3.30 -3.05 -1.27
CA ALA A 180 4.61 -3.04 -0.64
C ALA A 180 5.41 -1.78 -1.03
N PRO A 181 4.82 -0.56 -0.97
CA PRO A 181 5.57 0.64 -1.27
C PRO A 181 6.75 0.77 -0.31
N THR A 182 7.89 1.16 -0.88
CA THR A 182 9.13 1.42 -0.15
C THR A 182 9.47 2.91 -0.19
N THR A 183 10.61 3.29 0.38
CA THR A 183 11.15 4.65 0.24
C THR A 183 11.74 4.92 -1.14
N SER A 184 11.91 3.91 -2.01
CA SER A 184 12.41 4.08 -3.38
C SER A 184 11.39 4.77 -4.28
N LEU A 185 11.87 5.47 -5.31
CA LEU A 185 11.03 5.97 -6.41
C LEU A 185 10.78 4.92 -7.49
N ARG A 186 11.55 3.84 -7.48
CA ARG A 186 11.52 2.77 -8.48
C ARG A 186 10.82 1.53 -7.90
N PRO A 187 10.11 0.75 -8.72
CA PRO A 187 9.68 -0.59 -8.33
C PRO A 187 10.85 -1.41 -7.80
N SER A 188 10.60 -2.22 -6.77
CA SER A 188 11.63 -3.13 -6.28
C SER A 188 11.82 -4.28 -7.26
N ASN A 189 13.07 -4.61 -7.57
CA ASN A 189 13.38 -5.78 -8.39
C ASN A 189 12.91 -7.11 -7.77
N LYS A 190 12.61 -7.14 -6.47
CA LYS A 190 11.99 -8.29 -5.80
C LYS A 190 10.63 -8.70 -6.37
N CYS A 191 9.99 -7.85 -7.18
CA CYS A 191 8.71 -8.19 -7.79
C CYS A 191 8.84 -9.06 -9.05
N PHE A 192 10.00 -9.12 -9.70
CA PHE A 192 10.16 -9.83 -10.98
C PHE A 192 9.76 -11.32 -10.95
N PRO A 193 10.09 -12.12 -9.91
CA PRO A 193 9.63 -13.52 -9.85
C PRO A 193 8.11 -13.68 -9.81
N ILE A 194 7.39 -12.69 -9.27
CA ILE A 194 5.93 -12.66 -9.29
C ILE A 194 5.44 -12.47 -10.72
N LEU A 195 6.07 -11.55 -11.46
CA LEU A 195 5.72 -11.23 -12.85
C LEU A 195 5.98 -12.42 -13.77
N ALA A 196 7.05 -13.19 -13.55
CA ALA A 196 7.33 -14.41 -14.29
C ALA A 196 6.27 -15.50 -14.10
N ASN A 197 5.51 -15.45 -13.00
CA ASN A 197 4.54 -16.48 -12.63
C ASN A 197 3.09 -15.98 -12.70
N LEU A 198 2.74 -15.20 -13.73
CA LEU A 198 1.40 -14.62 -13.93
C LEU A 198 0.26 -15.63 -13.76
N LYS A 199 0.42 -16.85 -14.29
CA LYS A 199 -0.59 -17.92 -14.23
C LYS A 199 -1.05 -18.28 -12.81
N ASN A 200 -0.18 -18.06 -11.82
CA ASN A 200 -0.45 -18.40 -10.43
C ASN A 200 -0.80 -17.18 -9.57
N VAL A 201 -0.79 -15.97 -10.11
CA VAL A 201 -1.03 -14.72 -9.36
C VAL A 201 -2.34 -14.76 -8.58
N LYS A 202 -3.42 -15.27 -9.18
CA LYS A 202 -4.72 -15.42 -8.51
C LYS A 202 -4.73 -16.45 -7.37
N SER A 203 -3.80 -17.41 -7.41
CA SER A 203 -3.62 -18.46 -6.38
C SER A 203 -2.58 -18.10 -5.32
N MET A 204 -1.93 -16.94 -5.43
CA MET A 204 -0.98 -16.45 -4.43
C MET A 204 -1.69 -15.84 -3.22
N ASN A 205 -1.07 -15.93 -2.05
CA ASN A 205 -1.56 -15.34 -0.83
C ASN A 205 -1.10 -13.88 -0.70
N TRP A 206 -1.83 -12.99 -1.35
CA TRP A 206 -1.58 -11.54 -1.30
C TRP A 206 -1.93 -10.94 0.05
N CYS A 207 -2.95 -11.48 0.72
CA CYS A 207 -3.35 -11.07 2.06
C CYS A 207 -2.20 -11.25 3.06
N LYS A 208 -1.60 -12.45 3.06
CA LYS A 208 -0.43 -12.77 3.89
C LYS A 208 0.78 -11.91 3.51
N PHE A 209 1.06 -11.78 2.23
CA PHE A 209 2.18 -10.96 1.76
C PHE A 209 2.10 -9.51 2.27
N ILE A 210 0.92 -8.87 2.17
CA ILE A 210 0.72 -7.48 2.61
C ILE A 210 0.81 -7.38 4.15
N ALA A 211 0.19 -8.30 4.88
CA ALA A 211 0.22 -8.32 6.34
C ALA A 211 1.65 -8.53 6.87
N ASP A 212 2.37 -9.53 6.36
CA ASP A 212 3.75 -9.83 6.73
C ASP A 212 4.67 -8.63 6.40
N PHE A 213 4.51 -8.01 5.23
CA PHE A 213 5.31 -6.84 4.84
C PHE A 213 5.09 -5.64 5.78
N LEU A 214 3.84 -5.37 6.17
CA LEU A 214 3.52 -4.32 7.14
C LEU A 214 4.05 -4.65 8.54
N HIS A 215 3.90 -5.91 8.98
CA HIS A 215 4.43 -6.38 10.25
C HIS A 215 5.95 -6.17 10.33
N ASP A 216 6.69 -6.63 9.32
CA ASP A 216 8.14 -6.45 9.25
C ASP A 216 8.54 -4.97 9.21
N ALA A 217 7.81 -4.14 8.46
CA ALA A 217 8.06 -2.70 8.44
C ALA A 217 7.89 -2.06 9.82
N PHE A 218 6.80 -2.37 10.52
CA PHE A 218 6.47 -1.75 11.81
C PHE A 218 7.34 -2.27 12.95
N LYS A 219 7.66 -3.57 12.95
CA LYS A 219 8.64 -4.17 13.87
C LYS A 219 9.99 -3.46 13.78
N ASN A 220 10.39 -3.02 12.59
CA ASN A 220 11.61 -2.26 12.34
C ASN A 220 11.42 -0.73 12.37
N LYS A 221 10.28 -0.23 12.87
CA LYS A 221 9.93 1.20 12.97
C LYS A 221 9.97 1.98 11.65
N MET A 222 9.78 1.28 10.52
CA MET A 222 9.73 1.86 9.17
C MET A 222 8.29 2.21 8.76
N TYR A 223 7.62 3.10 9.50
CA TYR A 223 6.18 3.39 9.35
C TYR A 223 5.76 3.98 7.99
N GLN A 224 6.73 4.37 7.16
CA GLN A 224 6.50 4.89 5.81
C GLN A 224 6.42 3.79 4.74
N LYS A 225 6.71 2.53 5.08
CA LYS A 225 6.65 1.38 4.17
C LYS A 225 5.33 0.63 4.31
N GLY A 226 4.90 -0.04 3.23
CA GLY A 226 3.77 -0.97 3.22
C GLY A 226 2.42 -0.33 2.91
N CYS A 227 1.36 -1.14 2.93
CA CYS A 227 0.05 -0.77 2.41
C CYS A 227 -0.72 0.22 3.30
N ARG A 228 -0.42 1.52 3.16
CA ARG A 228 -1.10 2.60 3.88
C ARG A 228 -2.59 2.74 3.53
N LEU A 229 -2.99 2.33 2.33
CA LEU A 229 -4.40 2.27 1.95
C LEU A 229 -5.16 1.30 2.85
N HIS A 230 -4.61 0.09 3.08
CA HIS A 230 -5.20 -0.88 3.99
C HIS A 230 -5.28 -0.34 5.41
N LEU A 231 -4.20 0.22 5.95
CA LEU A 231 -4.17 0.77 7.32
C LEU A 231 -5.28 1.80 7.57
N MET A 232 -5.36 2.79 6.69
CA MET A 232 -6.32 3.88 6.82
C MET A 232 -7.77 3.38 6.70
N LEU A 233 -8.04 2.53 5.70
CA LEU A 233 -9.39 2.03 5.43
C LEU A 233 -9.86 1.05 6.50
N MET A 234 -9.01 0.11 6.90
CA MET A 234 -9.29 -0.82 8.00
C MET A 234 -9.63 -0.04 9.28
N TYR A 235 -8.88 1.02 9.58
CA TYR A 235 -9.12 1.82 10.77
C TYR A 235 -10.50 2.49 10.74
N VAL A 236 -10.79 3.31 9.71
CA VAL A 236 -12.06 4.06 9.67
C VAL A 236 -13.29 3.18 9.56
N ASP A 237 -13.17 2.01 8.93
CA ASP A 237 -14.26 1.05 8.80
C ASP A 237 -14.57 0.31 10.10
N SER A 238 -13.59 0.22 11.00
CA SER A 238 -13.74 -0.45 12.29
C SER A 238 -14.27 0.47 13.40
N LEU A 239 -14.53 1.75 13.13
CA LEU A 239 -14.98 2.70 14.15
C LEU A 239 -16.51 2.72 14.29
N ASP A 240 -16.99 3.07 15.48
CA ASP A 240 -18.40 3.42 15.69
C ASP A 240 -18.72 4.76 15.02
N LEU A 241 -19.51 4.69 13.95
CA LEU A 241 -19.87 5.83 13.12
C LEU A 241 -21.16 6.54 13.58
N SER A 242 -21.79 6.12 14.68
CA SER A 242 -23.09 6.61 15.14
C SER A 242 -23.17 8.12 15.38
N ILE A 243 -22.03 8.75 15.68
CA ILE A 243 -21.90 10.19 15.94
C ILE A 243 -21.25 10.98 14.79
N VAL A 244 -20.94 10.32 13.67
CA VAL A 244 -20.29 10.96 12.53
C VAL A 244 -21.33 11.61 11.63
N ASP A 245 -21.16 12.90 11.35
CA ASP A 245 -22.01 13.63 10.41
C ASP A 245 -21.54 13.43 8.96
N PHE A 246 -22.40 12.80 8.16
CA PHE A 246 -22.18 12.58 6.73
C PHE A 246 -23.08 13.45 5.82
N THR A 247 -23.90 14.33 6.38
CA THR A 247 -24.94 15.09 5.64
C THR A 247 -24.35 15.92 4.50
N GLY A 248 -23.15 16.50 4.69
CA GLY A 248 -22.47 17.31 3.70
C GLY A 248 -21.69 16.55 2.61
N ILE A 249 -21.64 15.21 2.66
CA ILE A 249 -20.77 14.40 1.77
C ILE A 249 -21.49 13.23 1.09
N GLY A 250 -22.82 13.26 1.04
CA GLY A 250 -23.64 12.27 0.33
C GLY A 250 -24.02 11.05 1.17
N GLY A 251 -23.87 11.11 2.49
CA GLY A 251 -24.21 10.03 3.40
C GLY A 251 -23.04 9.13 3.79
N PRO A 252 -23.27 8.17 4.71
CA PRO A 252 -22.25 7.22 5.12
C PRO A 252 -21.84 6.32 3.94
N PRO A 253 -20.67 5.67 4.03
CA PRO A 253 -20.28 4.64 3.07
C PRO A 253 -21.40 3.59 2.91
N PRO A 254 -21.72 3.15 1.68
CA PRO A 254 -22.74 2.12 1.47
C PRO A 254 -22.29 0.78 2.08
N THR A 255 -23.25 -0.12 2.29
CA THR A 255 -22.96 -1.53 2.63
C THR A 255 -22.05 -2.13 1.57
N HIS A 256 -21.03 -2.85 2.00
CA HIS A 256 -19.98 -3.33 1.12
C HIS A 256 -19.40 -4.66 1.58
N LYS A 257 -18.88 -5.42 0.61
CA LYS A 257 -18.10 -6.63 0.88
C LYS A 257 -16.64 -6.31 1.17
N PHE A 258 -16.11 -5.29 0.49
CA PHE A 258 -14.71 -4.86 0.60
C PHE A 258 -14.64 -3.37 0.83
N VAL A 259 -13.88 -2.94 1.84
CA VAL A 259 -13.84 -1.54 2.29
C VAL A 259 -13.38 -0.59 1.17
N VAL A 260 -12.37 -1.02 0.40
CA VAL A 260 -11.74 -0.19 -0.64
C VAL A 260 -12.69 0.25 -1.76
N SER A 261 -13.77 -0.50 -2.01
CA SER A 261 -14.75 -0.17 -3.05
C SER A 261 -15.90 0.73 -2.59
N ALA A 262 -15.99 1.03 -1.29
CA ALA A 262 -17.07 1.83 -0.71
C ALA A 262 -16.62 3.20 -0.23
N TRP A 263 -15.42 3.26 0.36
CA TRP A 263 -14.95 4.44 1.08
C TRP A 263 -14.36 5.49 0.15
N THR A 264 -14.92 6.70 0.18
CA THR A 264 -14.37 7.89 -0.48
C THR A 264 -13.45 8.67 0.47
N ILE A 265 -12.57 9.49 -0.09
CA ILE A 265 -11.71 10.36 0.74
C ILE A 265 -12.52 11.35 1.60
N SER A 266 -13.69 11.79 1.13
CA SER A 266 -14.57 12.68 1.87
C SER A 266 -15.14 12.00 3.11
N ALA A 267 -15.62 10.75 2.98
CA ALA A 267 -16.08 9.94 4.11
C ALA A 267 -14.95 9.64 5.10
N VAL A 268 -13.78 9.24 4.61
CA VAL A 268 -12.58 9.04 5.44
C VAL A 268 -12.26 10.30 6.26
N LYS A 269 -12.26 11.47 5.63
CA LYS A 269 -11.96 12.74 6.33
C LYS A 269 -13.01 13.10 7.36
N ALA A 270 -14.30 12.86 7.10
CA ALA A 270 -15.37 13.12 8.06
C ALA A 270 -15.21 12.25 9.32
N VAL A 271 -14.96 10.95 9.13
CA VAL A 271 -14.72 10.02 10.25
C VAL A 271 -13.47 10.43 11.04
N LEU A 272 -12.35 10.68 10.36
CA LEU A 272 -11.11 11.09 11.02
C LEU A 272 -11.22 12.46 11.70
N ALA A 273 -12.11 13.35 11.25
CA ALA A 273 -12.38 14.60 11.95
C ALA A 273 -13.16 14.36 13.25
N ALA A 274 -14.16 13.47 13.22
CA ALA A 274 -14.92 13.08 14.41
C ALA A 274 -14.06 12.31 15.44
N ASP A 275 -13.10 11.52 14.95
CA ASP A 275 -12.18 10.69 15.71
C ASP A 275 -10.98 11.43 16.32
N ARG A 276 -10.73 12.68 15.94
CA ARG A 276 -9.67 13.46 16.57
C ARG A 276 -9.93 13.68 18.06
N ALA A 277 -8.94 13.34 18.87
CA ALA A 277 -8.88 13.68 20.28
C ALA A 277 -8.44 15.13 20.50
N THR A 278 -8.59 15.63 21.73
CA THR A 278 -8.29 17.02 22.10
C THR A 278 -6.79 17.37 21.98
N ASP A 279 -5.92 16.38 22.10
CA ASP A 279 -4.46 16.51 21.92
C ASP A 279 -4.02 16.45 20.45
N GLY A 280 -4.98 16.31 19.52
CA GLY A 280 -4.73 16.22 18.08
C GLY A 280 -4.41 14.81 17.57
N THR A 281 -4.33 13.81 18.44
CA THR A 281 -4.18 12.39 18.08
C THR A 281 -5.51 11.78 17.63
N TYR A 282 -5.48 10.51 17.22
CA TYR A 282 -6.66 9.73 16.82
C TYR A 282 -7.06 8.75 17.94
N GLY A 283 -8.21 8.10 17.80
CA GLY A 283 -8.71 7.12 18.77
C GLY A 283 -9.70 7.71 19.77
N LYS A 284 -10.49 8.71 19.36
CA LYS A 284 -11.62 9.19 20.16
C LYS A 284 -12.81 8.24 20.06
N LEU A 285 -13.10 7.74 18.86
CA LEU A 285 -14.20 6.81 18.60
C LEU A 285 -13.84 5.41 19.11
N GLN A 286 -14.88 4.64 19.45
CA GLN A 286 -14.73 3.24 19.87
C GLN A 286 -14.50 2.37 18.64
N VAL A 287 -13.69 1.32 18.78
CA VAL A 287 -13.71 0.23 17.81
C VAL A 287 -15.03 -0.51 17.96
N SER A 288 -15.84 -0.47 16.92
CA SER A 288 -16.99 -1.35 16.81
C SER A 288 -16.46 -2.73 16.46
N PHE A 289 -16.82 -3.77 17.24
CA PHE A 289 -16.41 -5.18 17.02
C PHE A 289 -16.97 -5.80 15.71
N CYS A 290 -17.29 -4.96 14.75
CA CYS A 290 -17.96 -5.25 13.50
C CYS A 290 -16.94 -5.56 12.38
N LEU A 291 -15.84 -6.26 12.67
CA LEU A 291 -14.92 -6.67 11.60
C LEU A 291 -15.59 -7.65 10.60
N CYS A 292 -16.81 -8.15 10.86
CA CYS A 292 -17.53 -9.08 10.00
C CYS A 292 -19.07 -9.20 10.23
N LEU A 293 -19.81 -8.26 10.84
CA LEU A 293 -21.26 -8.50 11.13
C LEU A 293 -22.21 -8.54 9.91
N PHE A 294 -21.70 -8.57 8.68
CA PHE A 294 -22.50 -8.98 7.52
C PHE A 294 -22.05 -10.29 6.87
N HIS A 295 -21.02 -10.97 7.40
CA HIS A 295 -20.53 -12.23 6.82
C HIS A 295 -21.26 -13.49 7.30
N THR A 296 -22.16 -13.40 8.29
CA THR A 296 -22.99 -14.56 8.67
C THR A 296 -24.03 -14.93 7.60
N ALA A 297 -24.18 -14.14 6.52
CA ALA A 297 -25.03 -14.45 5.38
C ALA A 297 -24.27 -14.91 4.10
N CYS A 298 -22.93 -14.88 4.08
CA CYS A 298 -22.14 -15.13 2.85
C CYS A 298 -21.40 -16.47 2.82
N LEU A 299 -21.74 -17.41 3.72
CA LEU A 299 -21.27 -18.80 3.67
C LEU A 299 -22.23 -19.75 2.94
N GLN A 300 -23.25 -19.22 2.26
CA GLN A 300 -24.04 -19.94 1.28
C GLN A 300 -24.06 -19.15 -0.03
N ILE A 301 -23.17 -19.52 -0.96
CA ILE A 301 -23.34 -19.69 -2.42
C ILE A 301 -21.94 -19.98 -2.98
#